data_AF-A0A1C4JD63-F1
#
_entry.id   AF-A0A1C4JD63-F1
#
_cell.length_a   1.000
_cell.length_b   1.000
_cell.length_c   1.000
_cell.angle_alpha   90.00
_cell.angle_beta   90.00
_cell.angle_gamma   90.00
#
_symmetry.space_group_name_H-M   'P 1'
#
loop_
_entity.id
_entity.type
_entity.pdbx_description
1 polymer ?
#
loop_
_entity_poly.entity_id
_entity_poly.type
_entity_poly.pdbx_seq_one_letter_code
_entity_poly.pdbx_strand_id
1 'polypeptide(L)'
;TCTVLVDGRRANSCLLLAVAYDGASVTTVEGLADGERPHPLQEAFLARDALRCGYCTPGQLCSAVGALAEAAAGHPSHVTPPGARPEAARRGLGPEEIRERMSGNLCRCAAYADIVAAIADTAAARPPDRPADRPPRRLLIRSRPRAGADPARPQGATP
;
A
#
# COMPACT_ATOMS: atom_id res chain seq x y z
N THR A 1 -0.28 -12.38 1.08
CA THR A 1 -1.34 -11.33 1.06
C THR A 1 -1.24 -10.59 -0.27
N CYS A 2 -2.34 -10.10 -0.83
CA CYS A 2 -2.40 -9.55 -2.20
C CYS A 2 -2.45 -8.01 -2.25
N THR A 3 -2.04 -7.33 -1.17
CA THR A 3 -2.15 -5.88 -1.08
C THR A 3 -1.16 -5.19 -2.03
N VAL A 4 -1.69 -4.27 -2.84
CA VAL A 4 -0.94 -3.35 -3.71
C VAL A 4 -1.45 -1.93 -3.46
N LEU A 5 -0.75 -0.91 -3.96
CA LEU A 5 -1.24 0.47 -3.98
C LEU A 5 -1.80 0.80 -5.37
N VAL A 6 -3.07 1.12 -5.47
CA VAL A 6 -3.71 1.63 -6.68
C VAL A 6 -3.94 3.13 -6.49
N ASP A 7 -3.31 3.95 -7.33
CA ASP A 7 -3.32 5.42 -7.22
C ASP A 7 -2.96 5.91 -5.79
N GLY A 8 -1.99 5.22 -5.17
CA GLY A 8 -1.52 5.51 -3.81
C GLY A 8 -2.39 4.94 -2.69
N ARG A 9 -3.54 4.33 -2.98
CA ARG A 9 -4.43 3.72 -1.98
C ARG A 9 -4.23 2.22 -1.93
N ARG A 10 -4.07 1.65 -0.74
CA ARG A 10 -3.94 0.20 -0.59
C ARG A 10 -5.24 -0.52 -0.94
N ALA A 11 -5.14 -1.61 -1.68
CA ALA A 11 -6.26 -2.46 -2.07
C ALA A 11 -5.83 -3.93 -2.23
N ASN A 12 -6.79 -4.85 -2.05
CA ASN A 12 -6.57 -6.28 -2.26
C ASN A 12 -6.75 -6.63 -3.74
N SER A 13 -5.64 -6.85 -4.45
CA SER A 13 -5.67 -7.05 -5.90
C SER A 13 -6.48 -8.28 -6.34
N CYS A 14 -6.64 -9.29 -5.48
CA CYS A 14 -7.46 -10.45 -5.79
C CYS A 14 -8.96 -10.15 -5.95
N LEU A 15 -9.41 -8.97 -5.51
CA LEU A 15 -10.79 -8.49 -5.64
C LEU A 15 -10.92 -7.40 -6.70
N LEU A 16 -9.85 -7.11 -7.46
CA LEU A 16 -9.84 -6.08 -8.48
C LEU A 16 -9.79 -6.72 -9.87
N LEU A 17 -10.76 -6.40 -10.72
CA LEU A 17 -10.70 -6.75 -12.12
C LEU A 17 -9.75 -5.79 -12.83
N ALA A 18 -8.67 -6.29 -13.42
CA ALA A 18 -7.66 -5.46 -14.07
C ALA A 18 -8.26 -4.48 -15.11
N VAL A 19 -9.26 -4.93 -15.88
CA VAL A 19 -9.93 -4.09 -16.90
C VAL A 19 -10.69 -2.90 -16.32
N ALA A 20 -11.12 -2.96 -15.06
CA ALA A 20 -11.82 -1.85 -14.40
C ALA A 20 -10.88 -0.71 -13.97
N TYR A 21 -9.57 -0.93 -14.04
CA TYR A 21 -8.54 0.01 -13.60
C TYR A 21 -7.65 0.48 -14.75
N ASP A 22 -8.18 0.51 -15.97
CA ASP A 22 -7.46 1.06 -17.12
C ASP A 22 -7.01 2.51 -16.85
N GLY A 23 -5.74 2.79 -17.11
CA GLY A 23 -5.11 4.08 -16.82
C GLY A 23 -4.65 4.26 -15.37
N ALA A 24 -5.01 3.37 -14.44
CA ALA A 24 -4.59 3.48 -13.04
C ALA A 24 -3.10 3.18 -12.87
N SER A 25 -2.51 3.81 -11.85
CA SER A 25 -1.13 3.57 -11.43
C SER A 25 -1.07 2.54 -10.30
N VAL A 26 -0.46 1.38 -10.55
CA VAL A 26 -0.24 0.34 -9.54
C VAL A 26 1.20 0.37 -9.04
N THR A 27 1.38 0.39 -7.72
CA THR A 27 2.66 0.16 -7.04
C THR A 27 2.59 -1.15 -6.26
N THR A 28 3.51 -2.07 -6.55
CA THR A 28 3.71 -3.32 -5.83
C THR A 28 4.92 -3.19 -4.89
N VAL A 29 5.31 -4.27 -4.19
CA VAL A 29 6.46 -4.23 -3.27
C VAL A 29 7.76 -3.88 -4.00
N GLU A 30 7.91 -4.33 -5.24
CA GLU A 30 9.05 -4.05 -6.11
C GLU A 30 9.14 -2.57 -6.48
N GLY A 31 8.01 -1.86 -6.43
CA GLY A 31 7.91 -0.42 -6.71
C GLY A 31 8.17 0.48 -5.50
N LEU A 32 8.39 -0.08 -4.30
CA LEU A 32 8.66 0.70 -3.09
C LEU A 32 10.10 1.20 -3.02
N ALA A 33 11.06 0.40 -3.49
CA ALA A 33 12.48 0.76 -3.50
C ALA A 33 12.79 1.80 -4.59
N ASP A 34 13.82 2.61 -4.36
CA ASP A 34 14.39 3.51 -5.38
C ASP A 34 15.70 2.92 -5.93
N GLY A 35 15.56 2.09 -6.98
CA GLY A 35 16.67 1.30 -7.50
C GLY A 35 17.14 0.30 -6.45
N GLU A 36 18.42 0.36 -6.10
CA GLU A 36 19.03 -0.48 -5.07
C GLU A 36 18.82 0.05 -3.64
N ARG A 37 18.22 1.25 -3.49
CA ARG A 37 17.92 1.80 -2.17
C ARG A 37 16.58 1.27 -1.68
N PRO A 38 16.58 0.43 -0.62
CA PRO A 38 15.32 -0.06 -0.05
C PRO A 38 14.51 1.09 0.54
N HIS A 39 13.19 0.93 0.52
CA HIS A 39 12.30 1.83 1.21
C HIS A 39 12.55 1.76 2.73
N PRO A 40 12.39 2.85 3.52
CA PRO A 40 12.59 2.82 4.97
C PRO A 40 11.83 1.69 5.69
N LEU A 41 10.58 1.41 5.28
CA LEU A 41 9.84 0.24 5.78
C LEU A 41 10.53 -1.10 5.45
N GLN A 42 11.13 -1.26 4.28
CA GLN A 42 11.86 -2.48 3.93
C GLN A 42 13.09 -2.64 4.82
N GLU A 43 13.83 -1.56 5.08
CA GLU A 43 14.96 -1.54 6.01
C GLU A 43 14.53 -1.88 7.43
N ALA A 44 13.45 -1.26 7.92
CA ALA A 44 12.92 -1.51 9.26
C ALA A 44 12.44 -2.95 9.42
N PHE A 45 11.83 -3.54 8.38
CA PHE A 45 11.42 -4.94 8.40
C PHE A 45 12.62 -5.88 8.52
N LEU A 46 13.72 -5.60 7.82
CA LEU A 46 14.95 -6.37 7.95
C LEU A 46 15.58 -6.19 9.34
N ALA A 47 15.67 -4.95 9.83
CA ALA A 47 16.28 -4.64 11.12
C ALA A 47 15.53 -5.25 12.32
N ARG A 48 14.20 -5.42 12.20
CA ARG A 48 13.35 -5.98 13.26
C ARG A 48 13.06 -7.47 13.11
N ASP A 49 13.59 -8.14 12.09
CA ASP A 49 13.19 -9.52 11.75
C ASP A 49 11.66 -9.65 11.56
N ALA A 50 11.03 -8.62 10.96
CA ALA A 50 9.60 -8.51 10.76
C ALA A 50 9.06 -9.39 9.61
N LEU A 51 9.73 -10.50 9.33
CA LEU A 51 9.36 -11.50 8.34
C LEU A 51 9.97 -12.85 8.70
N ARG A 52 9.34 -13.94 8.26
CA ARG A 52 9.95 -15.29 8.34
C ARG A 52 9.89 -15.98 7.00
N CYS A 53 8.81 -16.71 6.69
CA CYS A 53 8.66 -17.37 5.39
C CYS A 53 8.59 -16.40 4.18
N GLY A 54 8.48 -15.09 4.42
CA GLY A 54 8.43 -14.07 3.39
C GLY A 54 7.09 -13.92 2.65
N TYR A 55 6.19 -14.92 2.73
CA TYR A 55 5.00 -14.97 1.87
C TYR A 55 4.01 -13.81 2.08
N CYS A 56 3.83 -13.35 3.31
CA CYS A 56 2.97 -12.21 3.60
C CYS A 56 3.68 -10.86 3.41
N THR A 57 5.01 -10.85 3.38
CA THR A 57 5.84 -9.63 3.48
C THR A 57 5.53 -8.60 2.39
N PRO A 58 5.35 -8.96 1.10
CA PRO A 58 4.99 -8.00 0.06
C PRO A 58 3.74 -7.20 0.39
N GLY A 59 2.64 -7.87 0.76
CA GLY A 59 1.41 -7.17 1.11
C GLY A 59 1.50 -6.47 2.46
N GLN A 60 2.26 -6.98 3.44
CA GLN A 60 2.51 -6.26 4.70
C GLN A 60 3.17 -4.90 4.43
N LEU A 61 4.22 -4.86 3.60
CA LEU A 61 4.91 -3.62 3.24
C LEU A 61 4.00 -2.63 2.51
N CYS A 62 3.27 -3.08 1.47
CA CYS A 62 2.32 -2.23 0.76
C CYS A 62 1.21 -1.71 1.68
N SER A 63 0.68 -2.56 2.56
CA SER A 63 -0.38 -2.18 3.50
C SER A 63 0.11 -1.19 4.55
N ALA A 64 1.34 -1.36 5.04
CA ALA A 64 1.98 -0.42 5.97
C ALA A 64 2.18 0.96 5.35
N VAL A 65 2.67 1.03 4.10
CA VAL A 65 2.76 2.31 3.36
C VAL A 65 1.40 3.00 3.27
N GLY A 66 0.35 2.25 2.89
CA GLY A 66 -1.01 2.79 2.82
C GLY A 66 -1.54 3.24 4.19
N ALA A 67 -1.33 2.45 5.25
CA ALA A 67 -1.76 2.77 6.60
C ALA A 67 -1.11 4.04 7.15
N LEU A 68 0.20 4.22 6.91
CA LEU A 68 0.93 5.43 7.29
C LEU A 68 0.39 6.66 6.54
N ALA A 69 0.11 6.52 5.23
CA ALA A 69 -0.46 7.60 4.43
C ALA A 69 -1.89 7.98 4.89
N GLU A 70 -2.73 6.98 5.19
CA GLU A 70 -4.07 7.19 5.74
C GLU A 70 -4.03 7.93 7.08
N ALA A 71 -3.13 7.54 7.99
CA ALA A 71 -2.96 8.20 9.27
C ALA A 71 -2.45 9.65 9.11
N ALA A 72 -1.49 9.88 8.21
CA ALA A 72 -1.01 11.22 7.89
C ALA A 72 -2.12 12.11 7.30
N ALA A 73 -3.04 11.53 6.53
CA ALA A 73 -4.24 12.21 6.03
C ALA A 73 -5.30 12.46 7.11
N GLY A 74 -5.16 11.86 8.31
CA GLY A 74 -6.10 11.99 9.41
C GLY A 74 -7.30 11.03 9.34
N HIS A 75 -7.20 9.95 8.56
CA HIS A 75 -8.27 8.95 8.52
C HIS A 75 -8.35 8.18 9.85
N PRO A 76 -9.54 8.08 10.46
CA PRO A 76 -9.71 7.30 11.69
C PRO A 76 -9.62 5.79 11.40
N SER A 77 -9.35 5.01 12.45
CA SER A 77 -9.51 3.57 12.48
C SER A 77 -10.57 3.17 13.51
N HIS A 78 -10.82 1.88 13.69
CA HIS A 78 -11.76 1.40 14.71
C HIS A 78 -11.36 1.78 16.14
N VAL A 79 -10.06 1.88 16.41
CA VAL A 79 -9.52 2.21 17.74
C VAL A 79 -9.29 3.71 17.95
N THR A 80 -9.62 4.54 16.96
CA THR A 80 -9.59 6.00 17.11
C THR A 80 -10.76 6.45 18.00
N PRO A 81 -10.52 7.19 19.11
CA PRO A 81 -11.60 7.65 19.98
C PRO A 81 -12.63 8.54 19.24
N PRO A 82 -13.94 8.40 19.51
CA PRO A 82 -14.96 9.27 18.95
C PRO A 82 -14.68 10.76 19.25
N GLY A 83 -14.77 11.60 18.23
CA GLY A 83 -14.49 13.04 18.36
C GLY A 83 -13.02 13.42 18.44
N ALA A 84 -12.09 12.47 18.30
CA ALA A 84 -10.67 12.78 18.17
C ALA A 84 -10.45 13.69 16.95
N ARG A 85 -9.62 14.73 17.13
CA ARG A 85 -9.29 15.65 16.04
C ARG A 85 -8.38 14.95 15.02
N PRO A 86 -8.53 15.20 13.70
CA PRO A 86 -7.72 14.55 12.67
C PRO A 86 -6.21 14.74 12.85
N GLU A 87 -5.78 15.85 13.46
CA GLU A 87 -4.37 16.13 13.72
C GLU A 87 -3.77 15.25 14.83
N ALA A 88 -4.61 14.65 15.70
CA ALA A 88 -4.15 13.70 16.71
C ALA A 88 -3.58 12.44 16.05
N ALA A 89 -4.19 11.98 14.95
CA ALA A 89 -3.68 10.85 14.16
C ALA A 89 -2.33 11.15 13.48
N ARG A 90 -1.94 12.43 13.37
CA ARG A 90 -0.68 12.86 12.75
C ARG A 90 0.51 12.83 13.72
N ARG A 91 0.29 12.73 15.03
CA ARG A 91 1.34 12.82 16.07
C ARG A 91 2.03 11.48 16.40
N GLY A 92 2.12 10.59 15.41
CA GLY A 92 2.68 9.26 15.56
C GLY A 92 1.60 8.22 15.84
N LEU A 93 1.74 7.05 15.22
CA LEU A 93 0.83 5.93 15.37
C LEU A 93 1.28 5.05 16.54
N GLY A 94 0.43 4.94 17.56
CA GLY A 94 0.64 4.00 18.64
C GLY A 94 0.52 2.53 18.16
N PRO A 95 1.07 1.56 18.91
CA PRO A 95 1.02 0.15 18.54
C PRO A 95 -0.39 -0.41 18.31
N GLU A 96 -1.38 0.10 19.04
CA GLU A 96 -2.78 -0.31 18.89
C GLU A 96 -3.38 0.13 17.56
N GLU A 97 -3.17 1.38 17.16
CA GLU A 97 -3.56 1.89 15.84
C GLU A 97 -2.86 1.13 14.70
N ILE A 98 -1.58 0.81 14.87
CA ILE A 98 -0.84 0.02 13.86
C ILE A 98 -1.47 -1.38 13.73
N ARG A 99 -1.74 -2.07 14.85
CA ARG A 99 -2.37 -3.39 14.83
C ARG A 99 -3.73 -3.36 14.14
N GLU A 100 -4.57 -2.40 14.50
CA GLU A 100 -5.89 -2.24 13.90
C GLU A 100 -5.79 -2.00 12.38
N ARG A 101 -4.96 -1.04 11.96
CA ARG A 101 -4.79 -0.70 10.54
C ARG A 101 -4.19 -1.83 9.72
N MET A 102 -3.42 -2.73 10.34
CA MET A 102 -2.77 -3.86 9.69
C MET A 102 -3.55 -5.18 9.80
N SER A 103 -4.71 -5.17 10.45
CA SER A 103 -5.54 -6.36 10.72
C SER A 103 -5.96 -7.13 9.45
N GLY A 104 -6.05 -6.44 8.31
CA GLY A 104 -6.34 -7.05 7.00
C GLY A 104 -5.20 -7.89 6.40
N ASN A 105 -4.02 -7.94 7.05
CA ASN A 105 -2.83 -8.60 6.54
C ASN A 105 -2.39 -9.74 7.47
N LEU A 106 -2.81 -10.97 7.13
CA LEU A 106 -2.50 -12.15 7.94
C LEU A 106 -1.05 -12.65 7.76
N CYS A 107 -0.42 -12.99 8.88
CA CYS A 107 0.91 -13.60 8.97
C CYS A 107 0.84 -14.95 9.71
N ARG A 108 1.03 -16.06 8.99
CA ARG A 108 0.98 -17.40 9.61
C ARG A 108 2.20 -17.72 10.46
N CYS A 109 3.34 -17.08 10.19
CA CYS A 109 4.56 -17.22 10.99
C CYS A 109 4.54 -16.43 12.30
N ALA A 110 3.49 -15.62 12.53
CA ALA A 110 3.30 -14.82 13.74
C ALA A 110 4.39 -13.75 14.00
N ALA A 111 4.94 -13.12 12.96
CA ALA A 111 5.89 -12.01 13.08
C ALA A 111 5.22 -10.65 13.48
N TYR A 112 4.02 -10.66 14.05
CA TYR A 112 3.21 -9.45 14.22
C TYR A 112 3.85 -8.41 15.16
N ALA A 113 4.49 -8.84 16.24
CA ALA A 113 5.14 -7.92 17.18
C ALA A 113 6.26 -7.12 16.49
N ASP A 114 7.06 -7.80 15.69
CA ASP A 114 8.18 -7.23 14.95
C ASP A 114 7.71 -6.36 13.78
N ILE A 115 6.63 -6.76 13.09
CA ILE A 115 5.95 -5.94 12.07
C ILE A 115 5.47 -4.62 12.69
N VAL A 116 4.81 -4.66 13.84
CA VAL A 116 4.34 -3.45 14.53
C VAL A 116 5.50 -2.56 14.92
N ALA A 117 6.59 -3.14 15.46
CA ALA A 117 7.79 -2.40 15.81
C ALA A 117 8.44 -1.72 14.60
N ALA A 118 8.58 -2.43 13.47
CA ALA A 118 9.16 -1.88 12.24
C ALA A 118 8.34 -0.71 11.67
N ILE A 119 7.01 -0.82 11.71
CA ILE A 119 6.11 0.26 11.27
C ILE A 119 6.22 1.46 12.21
N ALA A 120 6.27 1.22 13.52
CA ALA A 120 6.42 2.28 14.52
C ALA A 120 7.74 3.06 14.36
N ASP A 121 8.86 2.35 14.14
CA ASP A 121 10.15 2.97 13.86
C ASP A 121 10.09 3.86 12.61
N THR A 122 9.44 3.36 11.55
CA THR A 122 9.30 4.13 10.31
C THR A 122 8.39 5.34 10.48
N ALA A 123 7.33 5.23 11.30
CA ALA A 123 6.44 6.35 11.61
C ALA A 123 7.12 7.43 12.47
N ALA A 124 8.06 7.04 13.32
CA ALA A 124 8.83 7.95 14.16
C ALA A 124 9.98 8.63 13.38
N ALA A 125 10.51 7.98 12.35
CA ALA A 125 11.51 8.57 11.48
C ALA A 125 10.91 9.73 10.65
N ARG A 126 11.60 10.87 10.61
CA ARG A 126 11.28 11.95 9.67
C ARG A 126 11.32 11.37 8.25
N PRO A 127 10.32 11.63 7.38
CA PRO A 127 10.37 11.13 6.02
C PRO A 127 11.67 11.62 5.36
N PRO A 128 12.43 10.74 4.68
CA PRO A 128 13.58 11.19 3.92
C PRO A 128 13.11 12.18 2.85
N ASP A 129 13.93 13.20 2.57
CA ASP A 129 13.72 14.05 1.39
C ASP A 129 13.81 13.14 0.15
N ARG A 130 12.65 12.79 -0.40
CA ARG A 130 12.60 12.11 -1.68
C ARG A 130 12.99 13.13 -2.74
N PRO A 131 14.06 12.93 -3.54
CA PRO A 131 14.28 13.77 -4.71
C PRO A 131 13.04 13.67 -5.60
N ALA A 132 12.41 14.83 -5.84
CA ALA A 132 11.13 14.95 -6.55
C ALA A 132 11.16 14.44 -8.00
N ASP A 133 12.35 14.16 -8.54
CA ASP A 133 12.59 14.09 -9.98
C ASP A 133 12.62 12.67 -10.57
N ARG A 134 12.32 11.63 -9.77
CA ARG A 134 12.18 10.26 -10.31
C ARG A 134 10.83 9.64 -9.96
N PRO A 135 9.98 9.30 -10.95
CA PRO A 135 8.73 8.61 -10.67
C PRO A 135 9.05 7.21 -10.12
N PRO A 136 8.32 6.72 -9.11
CA PRO A 136 8.55 5.38 -8.60
C PRO A 136 8.17 4.36 -9.71
N ARG A 137 8.76 3.16 -9.68
CA ARG A 137 8.40 2.10 -10.64
C ARG A 137 6.94 1.74 -10.44
N ARG A 138 6.10 2.23 -11.36
CA ARG A 138 4.65 2.04 -11.37
C ARG A 138 4.27 1.24 -12.59
N LEU A 139 3.45 0.23 -12.39
CA LEU A 139 2.77 -0.44 -13.49
C LEU A 139 1.56 0.43 -13.86
N LEU A 140 1.54 0.94 -15.09
CA LEU A 140 0.33 1.52 -15.67
C LEU A 140 -0.50 0.37 -16.22
N ILE A 141 -1.72 0.21 -15.68
CA ILE A 141 -2.67 -0.72 -16.28
C ILE A 141 -3.12 -0.10 -17.60
N ARG A 142 -2.94 -0.84 -18.69
CA ARG A 142 -3.44 -0.45 -20.01
C ARG A 142 -4.19 -1.61 -20.65
N SER A 143 -5.45 -1.37 -20.98
CA SER A 143 -6.21 -2.25 -21.86
C SER A 143 -5.55 -2.28 -23.23
N ARG A 144 -5.34 -3.47 -23.80
CA ARG A 144 -5.13 -3.53 -25.25
C ARG A 144 -6.45 -3.19 -25.94
N PRO A 145 -6.45 -2.37 -27.01
CA PRO A 145 -7.64 -2.21 -27.82
C PRO A 145 -8.09 -3.59 -28.31
N ARG A 146 -9.40 -3.88 -28.27
CA ARG A 146 -9.95 -5.12 -28.83
C ARG A 146 -9.55 -5.20 -30.30
N ALA A 147 -8.90 -6.28 -30.71
CA ALA A 147 -8.64 -6.53 -32.11
C ALA A 147 -9.98 -6.53 -32.88
N GLY A 148 -10.14 -5.59 -33.81
CA GLY A 148 -11.36 -5.42 -34.62
C GLY A 148 -12.40 -4.42 -34.11
N ALA A 149 -12.12 -3.64 -33.05
CA ALA A 149 -12.95 -2.50 -32.69
C ALA A 149 -12.66 -1.32 -33.64
N ASP A 150 -13.35 -1.30 -34.78
CA ASP A 150 -13.39 -0.13 -35.66
C ASP A 150 -14.07 1.03 -34.92
N PRO A 151 -13.40 2.19 -34.70
CA PRO A 151 -13.98 3.34 -34.04
C PRO A 151 -15.19 3.92 -34.77
N ALA A 152 -15.44 3.54 -36.02
CA ALA A 152 -16.58 3.99 -36.82
C ALA A 152 -17.83 3.07 -36.71
N ARG A 153 -17.76 1.94 -35.98
CA ARG A 153 -18.89 1.00 -35.90
C ARG A 153 -19.85 1.38 -34.75
N PRO A 154 -21.11 1.77 -35.04
CA PRO A 154 -22.05 2.15 -33.99
C PRO A 154 -22.38 0.93 -33.11
N GLN A 155 -22.26 1.11 -31.79
CA GLN A 155 -22.64 0.11 -30.80
C GLN A 155 -24.17 0.11 -30.67
N GLY A 156 -24.84 -0.84 -31.32
CA GLY A 156 -26.29 -1.00 -31.15
C GLY A 156 -26.99 -1.64 -32.33
N ALA A 157 -26.72 -2.92 -32.58
CA ALA A 157 -27.66 -3.79 -33.27
C ALA A 157 -27.58 -5.17 -32.61
N THR A 158 -28.46 -5.39 -31.66
CA THR A 158 -28.81 -6.72 -31.14
C THR A 158 -29.56 -7.49 -32.23
N PRO A 159 -29.41 -8.82 -32.34
CA PRO A 159 -30.19 -9.64 -33.28
C PRO A 159 -31.69 -9.59 -33.01
#